data_AF-A0A7C8Z1N3-F1
#
_entry.id   AF-A0A7C8Z1N3-F1
#
_cell.length_a   1.000
_cell.length_b   1.000
_cell.length_c   1.000
_cell.angle_alpha   90.00
_cell.angle_beta   90.00
_cell.angle_gamma   90.00
#
_symmetry.space_group_name_H-M   'P 1'
#
loop_
_entity.id
_entity.type
_entity.pdbx_description
1 polymer ?
#
loop_
_entity_poly.entity_id
_entity_poly.type
_entity_poly.pdbx_seq_one_letter_code
_entity_poly.pdbx_strand_id
1 'polypeptide(L)'
;CAVCDTEQPVAKICSNCGVSMGEYFCEVCKFYDDEVDKRQFHCDECGICRVGGRGNFFHCPKCGSCYSMGLRGNHLCVENAMKNCCPICYEYLFDSIKGTTVMSCGHTIHMECYREMLDQKQYRCPICSKSTLDMSRSWERLDQEIAGTVMPDEYRYEVMILCNDCSTTSRAKFHIFGHKC
;
A
#
# COMPACT_ATOMS: atom_id res chain seq x y z
N CYS A 1 -30.31 -9.88 -23.05
CA CYS A 1 -30.10 -11.17 -22.35
C CYS A 1 -29.45 -12.12 -23.35
N ALA A 2 -28.34 -12.78 -23.02
CA ALA A 2 -27.65 -13.66 -23.97
C ALA A 2 -28.34 -15.03 -24.20
N VAL A 3 -29.34 -15.37 -23.38
CA VAL A 3 -30.06 -16.66 -23.47
C VAL A 3 -31.32 -16.56 -24.33
N CYS A 4 -32.03 -15.43 -24.29
CA CYS A 4 -33.33 -15.25 -24.96
C CYS A 4 -33.43 -13.95 -25.78
N ASP A 5 -32.29 -13.30 -26.03
CA ASP A 5 -32.14 -12.07 -26.82
C ASP A 5 -32.99 -10.86 -26.38
N THR A 6 -33.61 -10.93 -25.20
CA THR A 6 -34.44 -9.84 -24.68
C THR A 6 -33.58 -8.65 -24.26
N GLU A 7 -33.82 -7.49 -24.87
CA GLU A 7 -33.32 -6.20 -24.41
C GLU A 7 -34.10 -5.74 -23.17
N GLN A 8 -33.37 -5.30 -22.14
CA GLN A 8 -33.96 -4.90 -20.87
C GLN A 8 -33.03 -3.94 -20.11
N PRO A 9 -33.55 -3.17 -19.14
CA PRO A 9 -32.71 -2.44 -18.18
C PRO A 9 -31.78 -3.37 -17.41
N VAL A 10 -30.75 -2.78 -16.76
CA VAL A 10 -29.83 -3.52 -15.89
C VAL A 10 -30.61 -4.16 -14.76
N ALA A 11 -30.49 -5.48 -14.62
CA ALA A 11 -31.14 -6.27 -13.58
C ALA A 11 -30.36 -7.57 -13.37
N LYS A 12 -30.48 -8.18 -12.17
CA LYS A 12 -29.91 -9.51 -11.89
C LYS A 12 -30.59 -10.62 -12.70
N ILE A 13 -31.90 -10.51 -12.89
CA ILE A 13 -32.73 -11.56 -13.49
C ILE A 13 -33.29 -11.05 -14.81
N CYS A 14 -33.34 -11.89 -15.84
CA CYS A 14 -34.00 -11.56 -17.09
C CYS A 14 -35.52 -11.43 -16.90
N SER A 15 -36.10 -10.31 -17.36
CA SER A 15 -37.53 -10.02 -17.25
C SER A 15 -38.40 -10.95 -18.10
N ASN A 16 -37.85 -11.57 -19.14
CA ASN A 16 -38.58 -12.47 -20.04
C ASN A 16 -38.36 -13.95 -19.68
N CYS A 17 -37.12 -14.45 -19.69
CA CYS A 17 -36.83 -15.87 -19.46
C CYS A 17 -36.50 -16.24 -18.01
N GLY A 18 -36.40 -15.28 -17.10
CA GLY A 18 -36.14 -15.53 -15.67
C GLY A 18 -34.73 -16.02 -15.34
N VAL A 19 -33.80 -16.10 -16.31
CA VAL A 19 -32.41 -16.51 -16.03
C VAL A 19 -31.70 -15.49 -15.13
N SER A 20 -30.94 -15.98 -14.15
CA SER A 20 -30.01 -15.16 -13.36
C SER A 20 -28.77 -14.86 -14.20
N MET A 21 -28.39 -13.59 -14.31
CA MET A 21 -27.23 -13.14 -15.09
C MET A 21 -25.92 -13.14 -14.28
N GLY A 22 -25.99 -13.47 -12.99
CA GLY A 22 -24.84 -13.55 -12.11
C GLY A 22 -25.26 -13.98 -10.71
N GLU A 23 -24.51 -14.88 -10.08
CA GLU A 23 -24.73 -15.22 -8.66
C GLU A 23 -24.52 -13.98 -7.77
N TYR A 24 -23.45 -13.24 -7.99
CA TYR A 24 -23.25 -11.89 -7.47
C TYR A 24 -23.69 -10.84 -8.50
N PHE A 25 -24.47 -9.87 -8.05
CA PHE A 25 -24.85 -8.70 -8.83
C PHE A 25 -24.71 -7.43 -7.98
N CYS A 26 -24.02 -6.44 -8.52
CA CYS A 26 -23.99 -5.09 -7.96
C CYS A 26 -24.70 -4.12 -8.90
N GLU A 27 -25.82 -3.57 -8.44
CA GLU A 27 -26.61 -2.59 -9.20
C GLU A 27 -25.84 -1.29 -9.43
N VAL A 28 -25.14 -0.79 -8.40
CA VAL A 28 -24.38 0.47 -8.46
C VAL A 28 -23.26 0.39 -9.49
N CYS A 29 -22.48 -0.70 -9.48
CA CYS A 29 -21.38 -0.90 -10.42
C CYS A 29 -21.82 -1.56 -11.74
N LYS A 30 -23.09 -1.99 -11.86
CA LYS A 30 -23.62 -2.77 -12.98
C LYS A 30 -22.76 -4.00 -13.28
N PHE A 31 -22.31 -4.67 -12.22
CA PHE A 31 -21.33 -5.75 -12.28
C PHE A 31 -22.00 -7.10 -11.95
N TYR A 32 -21.62 -8.13 -12.71
CA TYR A 32 -22.11 -9.49 -12.61
C TYR A 32 -20.91 -10.44 -12.46
N ASP A 33 -20.97 -11.38 -11.53
CA ASP A 33 -19.92 -12.38 -11.32
C ASP A 33 -20.54 -13.66 -10.75
N ASP A 34 -20.16 -14.81 -11.28
CA ASP A 34 -20.63 -16.12 -10.80
C ASP A 34 -19.68 -16.73 -9.75
N GLU A 35 -18.44 -16.23 -9.63
CA GLU A 35 -17.43 -16.77 -8.70
C GLU A 35 -17.61 -16.22 -7.28
N VAL A 36 -18.62 -16.71 -6.55
CA VAL A 36 -18.97 -16.22 -5.20
C VAL A 36 -17.91 -16.46 -4.12
N ASP A 37 -16.95 -17.37 -4.34
CA ASP A 37 -15.86 -17.65 -3.40
C ASP A 37 -14.93 -16.44 -3.18
N LYS A 38 -14.89 -15.51 -4.13
CA LYS A 38 -14.18 -14.23 -3.99
C LYS A 38 -14.80 -13.35 -2.91
N ARG A 39 -16.04 -13.62 -2.47
CA ARG A 39 -16.77 -12.85 -1.44
C ARG A 39 -16.83 -11.36 -1.78
N GLN A 40 -17.32 -11.05 -2.96
CA GLN A 40 -17.48 -9.70 -3.49
C GLN A 40 -18.39 -8.87 -2.58
N PHE A 41 -18.10 -7.58 -2.44
CA PHE A 41 -18.98 -6.63 -1.78
C PHE A 41 -18.80 -5.24 -2.36
N HIS A 42 -19.88 -4.48 -2.49
CA HIS A 42 -19.79 -3.07 -2.85
C HIS A 42 -19.42 -2.25 -1.61
N CYS A 43 -18.51 -1.27 -1.72
CA CYS A 43 -18.31 -0.27 -0.68
C CYS A 43 -18.87 1.07 -1.14
N ASP A 44 -19.93 1.54 -0.47
CA ASP A 44 -20.66 2.75 -0.86
C ASP A 44 -19.79 4.01 -0.79
N GLU A 45 -18.91 4.10 0.21
CA GLU A 45 -17.98 5.22 0.38
C GLU A 45 -16.87 5.25 -0.69
N CYS A 46 -16.48 4.09 -1.23
CA CYS A 46 -15.52 4.02 -2.34
C CYS A 46 -16.19 4.08 -3.71
N GLY A 47 -17.47 3.72 -3.82
CA GLY A 47 -18.20 3.62 -5.08
C GLY A 47 -17.78 2.45 -5.98
N ILE A 48 -17.05 1.46 -5.44
CA ILE A 48 -16.54 0.31 -6.20
C ILE A 48 -16.73 -1.01 -5.44
N CYS A 49 -16.86 -2.10 -6.21
CA CYS A 49 -16.83 -3.46 -5.68
C CYS A 49 -15.41 -3.86 -5.26
N ARG A 50 -15.31 -4.55 -4.12
CA ARG A 50 -14.10 -5.15 -3.58
C ARG A 50 -14.33 -6.66 -3.40
N VAL A 51 -13.24 -7.40 -3.19
CA VAL A 51 -13.26 -8.85 -2.94
C VAL A 51 -12.63 -9.17 -1.58
N GLY A 52 -12.91 -10.36 -1.06
CA GLY A 52 -12.38 -10.86 0.22
C GLY A 52 -13.36 -10.75 1.39
N GLY A 53 -14.59 -10.31 1.16
CA GLY A 53 -15.70 -10.30 2.13
C GLY A 53 -15.77 -9.04 2.99
N ARG A 54 -16.97 -8.44 3.08
CA ARG A 54 -17.22 -7.17 3.77
C ARG A 54 -16.72 -7.13 5.22
N GLY A 55 -16.82 -8.24 5.96
CA GLY A 55 -16.37 -8.33 7.35
C GLY A 55 -14.85 -8.25 7.55
N ASN A 56 -14.06 -8.47 6.49
CA ASN A 56 -12.60 -8.42 6.53
C ASN A 56 -12.02 -7.04 6.22
N PHE A 57 -12.87 -6.07 5.86
CA PHE A 57 -12.44 -4.74 5.48
C PHE A 57 -13.20 -3.66 6.28
N PHE A 58 -12.55 -2.52 6.47
CA PHE A 58 -13.20 -1.30 6.94
C PHE A 58 -12.84 -0.16 6.00
N HIS A 59 -13.76 0.78 5.81
CA HIS A 59 -13.46 2.04 5.12
C HIS A 59 -12.81 3.01 6.11
N CYS A 60 -11.72 3.65 5.71
CA CYS A 60 -11.11 4.74 6.44
C CYS A 60 -11.47 6.07 5.75
N PRO A 61 -12.34 6.91 6.34
CA PRO A 61 -12.79 8.15 5.71
C PRO A 61 -11.64 9.13 5.43
N LYS A 62 -10.66 9.21 6.33
CA LYS A 62 -9.50 10.10 6.17
C LYS A 62 -8.57 9.64 5.04
N CYS A 63 -8.35 8.34 4.87
CA CYS A 63 -7.60 7.83 3.72
C CYS A 63 -8.44 7.81 2.44
N GLY A 64 -9.77 7.82 2.58
CA GLY A 64 -10.73 7.62 1.49
C GLY A 64 -10.61 6.23 0.85
N SER A 65 -10.38 5.18 1.63
CA SER A 65 -10.09 3.84 1.10
C SER A 65 -10.44 2.70 2.06
N CYS A 66 -10.70 1.51 1.49
CA CYS A 66 -10.91 0.27 2.25
C CYS A 66 -9.58 -0.43 2.57
N TYR A 67 -9.39 -0.77 3.84
CA TYR A 67 -8.26 -1.56 4.31
C TYR A 67 -8.71 -2.83 5.01
N SER A 68 -7.82 -3.81 5.10
CA SER A 68 -8.05 -5.02 5.90
C SER A 68 -8.27 -4.65 7.38
N MET A 69 -9.11 -5.39 8.09
CA MET A 69 -9.39 -5.17 9.51
C MET A 69 -8.15 -5.15 10.42
N GLY A 70 -7.06 -5.83 10.03
CA GLY A 70 -5.77 -5.77 10.76
C GLY A 70 -5.11 -4.38 10.78
N LEU A 71 -5.52 -3.47 9.89
CA LEU A 71 -5.03 -2.09 9.84
C LEU A 71 -5.92 -1.11 10.64
N ARG A 72 -6.95 -1.60 11.32
CA ARG A 72 -7.90 -0.74 12.03
C ARG A 72 -7.25 -0.16 13.29
N GLY A 73 -7.05 1.16 13.28
CA GLY A 73 -6.53 1.91 14.44
C GLY A 73 -5.01 1.92 14.60
N ASN A 74 -4.24 1.28 13.71
CA ASN A 74 -2.78 1.20 13.79
C ASN A 74 -2.03 1.68 12.54
N HIS A 75 -2.72 1.94 11.41
CA HIS A 75 -2.07 2.46 10.22
C HIS A 75 -1.78 3.96 10.35
N LEU A 76 -0.68 4.42 9.75
CA LEU A 76 -0.40 5.83 9.63
C LEU A 76 -1.36 6.44 8.60
N CYS A 77 -2.35 7.17 9.10
CA CYS A 77 -3.45 7.67 8.29
C CYS A 77 -3.05 8.93 7.53
N VAL A 78 -2.64 8.75 6.27
CA VAL A 78 -2.31 9.81 5.31
C VAL A 78 -3.51 10.07 4.39
N GLU A 79 -3.84 11.34 4.19
CA GLU A 79 -4.97 11.72 3.37
C GLU A 79 -4.76 11.26 1.92
N ASN A 80 -5.79 10.65 1.32
CA ASN A 80 -5.77 10.20 -0.08
C ASN A 80 -4.59 9.26 -0.43
N ALA A 81 -4.09 8.47 0.54
CA ALA A 81 -2.91 7.61 0.35
C ALA A 81 -3.00 6.66 -0.87
N MET A 82 -4.21 6.19 -1.21
CA MET A 82 -4.44 5.31 -2.37
C MET A 82 -4.82 6.05 -3.65
N LYS A 83 -5.02 7.37 -3.65
CA LYS A 83 -5.31 8.14 -4.87
C LYS A 83 -4.02 8.54 -5.58
N ASN A 84 -3.12 7.57 -5.75
CA ASN A 84 -1.84 7.73 -6.41
C ASN A 84 -1.52 6.46 -7.21
N CYS A 85 -0.52 6.54 -8.09
CA CYS A 85 0.02 5.37 -8.76
C CYS A 85 1.05 4.68 -7.88
N CYS A 86 1.12 3.35 -7.97
CA CYS A 86 2.20 2.59 -7.41
C CYS A 86 3.53 3.05 -8.04
N PRO A 87 4.56 3.43 -7.25
CA PRO A 87 5.82 3.94 -7.77
C PRO A 87 6.69 2.87 -8.45
N ILE A 88 6.29 1.59 -8.36
CA ILE A 88 7.02 0.46 -8.93
C ILE A 88 6.43 0.06 -10.29
N CYS A 89 5.12 -0.19 -10.36
CA CYS A 89 4.45 -0.63 -11.60
C CYS A 89 3.65 0.46 -12.31
N TYR A 90 3.54 1.66 -11.73
CA TYR A 90 2.79 2.81 -12.25
C TYR A 90 1.28 2.61 -12.44
N GLU A 91 0.72 1.48 -11.99
CA GLU A 91 -0.73 1.27 -11.94
C GLU A 91 -1.37 2.09 -10.81
N TYR A 92 -2.58 2.59 -11.08
CA TYR A 92 -3.35 3.34 -10.10
C TYR A 92 -3.79 2.44 -8.94
N LEU A 93 -3.63 2.89 -7.69
CA LEU A 93 -3.85 2.04 -6.51
C LEU A 93 -5.34 1.89 -6.14
N PHE A 94 -6.15 2.91 -6.40
CA PHE A 94 -7.51 2.98 -5.86
C PHE A 94 -8.45 1.95 -6.49
N ASP A 95 -8.48 1.84 -7.82
CA ASP A 95 -9.36 0.95 -8.57
C ASP A 95 -8.70 -0.38 -8.97
N SER A 96 -7.42 -0.57 -8.65
CA SER A 96 -6.73 -1.84 -8.86
C SER A 96 -7.35 -2.95 -8.02
N ILE A 97 -7.44 -4.14 -8.63
CA ILE A 97 -7.83 -5.39 -7.98
C ILE A 97 -6.68 -6.03 -7.18
N LYS A 98 -5.44 -5.55 -7.37
CA LYS A 98 -4.27 -6.05 -6.67
C LYS A 98 -4.30 -5.61 -5.22
N GLY A 99 -3.90 -6.50 -4.32
CA GLY A 99 -3.76 -6.17 -2.89
C GLY A 99 -2.76 -5.03 -2.69
N THR A 100 -3.05 -4.15 -1.73
CA THR A 100 -2.18 -3.02 -1.38
C THR A 100 -1.67 -3.14 0.06
N THR A 101 -0.54 -2.52 0.33
CA THR A 101 0.09 -2.45 1.65
C THR A 101 0.43 -1.01 2.00
N VAL A 102 0.23 -0.66 3.27
CA VAL A 102 0.62 0.62 3.84
C VAL A 102 1.95 0.44 4.55
N MET A 103 3.00 1.12 4.08
CA MET A 103 4.32 1.07 4.70
C MET A 103 4.33 1.85 6.03
N SER A 104 5.36 1.64 6.86
CA SER A 104 5.55 2.35 8.14
C SER A 104 5.51 3.88 8.02
N CYS A 105 5.98 4.40 6.88
CA CYS A 105 5.95 5.83 6.55
C CYS A 105 4.57 6.34 6.06
N GLY A 106 3.55 5.49 6.01
CA GLY A 106 2.17 5.83 5.61
C GLY A 106 1.90 5.81 4.10
N HIS A 107 2.92 5.64 3.26
CA HIS A 107 2.74 5.50 1.82
C HIS A 107 2.24 4.10 1.45
N THR A 108 1.36 4.04 0.45
CA THR A 108 0.73 2.80 0.01
C THR A 108 1.27 2.36 -1.34
N ILE A 109 1.58 1.08 -1.50
CA ILE A 109 1.96 0.46 -2.79
C ILE A 109 1.29 -0.92 -2.92
N HIS A 110 1.39 -1.56 -4.10
CA HIS A 110 0.91 -2.95 -4.25
C HIS A 110 1.71 -3.93 -3.40
N MET A 111 1.04 -4.94 -2.85
CA MET A 111 1.65 -5.99 -2.03
C MET A 111 2.75 -6.74 -2.79
N GLU A 112 2.53 -7.06 -4.06
CA GLU A 112 3.50 -7.75 -4.91
C GLU A 112 4.74 -6.87 -5.16
N CYS A 113 4.53 -5.60 -5.52
CA CYS A 113 5.61 -4.63 -5.68
C CYS A 113 6.41 -4.42 -4.38
N TYR A 114 5.74 -4.44 -3.23
CA TYR A 114 6.44 -4.38 -1.93
C TYR A 114 7.31 -5.61 -1.68
N ARG A 115 6.81 -6.81 -1.99
CA ARG A 115 7.60 -8.05 -1.84
C ARG A 115 8.81 -8.04 -2.75
N GLU A 116 8.63 -7.67 -4.02
CA GLU A 116 9.74 -7.56 -4.97
C GLU A 116 10.80 -6.56 -4.50
N MET A 117 10.36 -5.42 -3.97
CA MET A 117 11.25 -4.42 -3.37
C MET A 117 12.10 -5.03 -2.23
N LEU A 118 11.49 -5.83 -1.34
CA LEU A 118 12.20 -6.52 -0.26
C LEU A 118 13.16 -7.60 -0.76
N ASP A 119 12.77 -8.37 -1.77
CA ASP A 119 13.60 -9.42 -2.37
C ASP A 119 14.85 -8.84 -3.03
N GLN A 120 14.73 -7.65 -3.63
CA GLN A 120 15.85 -6.88 -4.19
C GLN A 120 16.65 -6.11 -3.14
N LYS A 121 16.39 -6.35 -1.84
CA LYS A 121 17.03 -5.67 -0.70
C LYS A 121 16.87 -4.14 -0.72
N GLN A 122 15.79 -3.66 -1.33
CA GLN A 122 15.42 -2.25 -1.31
C GLN A 122 14.49 -2.03 -0.11
N TYR A 123 15.03 -1.45 0.96
CA TYR A 123 14.31 -1.28 2.22
C TYR A 123 13.82 0.15 2.44
N ARG A 124 13.99 1.02 1.44
CA ARG A 124 13.62 2.43 1.49
C ARG A 124 12.36 2.65 0.68
N CYS A 125 11.44 3.41 1.25
CA CYS A 125 10.25 3.85 0.55
C CYS A 125 10.65 4.63 -0.70
N PRO A 126 10.19 4.26 -1.91
CA PRO A 126 10.54 4.95 -3.14
C PRO A 126 9.98 6.38 -3.23
N ILE A 127 9.06 6.76 -2.33
CA ILE A 127 8.42 8.08 -2.32
C ILE A 127 9.13 9.04 -1.37
N CYS A 128 9.56 8.57 -0.19
CA CYS A 128 10.13 9.45 0.85
C CYS A 128 11.47 8.99 1.44
N SER A 129 12.06 7.90 0.92
CA SER A 129 13.34 7.33 1.36
C SER A 129 13.41 6.82 2.81
N LYS A 130 12.30 6.84 3.56
CA LYS A 130 12.22 6.23 4.90
C LYS A 130 12.32 4.70 4.82
N SER A 131 12.97 4.10 5.80
CA SER A 131 13.05 2.67 6.02
C SER A 131 11.64 2.07 6.22
N THR A 132 11.32 1.02 5.46
CA THR A 132 9.97 0.41 5.45
C THR A 132 9.83 -0.75 6.44
N LEU A 133 10.94 -1.20 7.03
CA LEU A 133 11.01 -2.21 8.08
C LEU A 133 11.97 -1.75 9.20
N ASP A 134 12.01 -2.52 10.29
CA ASP A 134 12.98 -2.31 11.35
C ASP A 134 14.40 -2.61 10.86
N MET A 135 15.24 -1.57 10.83
CA MET A 135 16.63 -1.63 10.40
C MET A 135 17.62 -1.60 11.59
N SER A 136 17.13 -1.73 12.84
CA SER A 136 17.93 -1.73 14.08
C SER A 136 19.22 -2.53 13.98
N ARG A 137 19.14 -3.80 13.59
CA ARG A 137 20.30 -4.69 13.41
C ARG A 137 21.30 -4.19 12.35
N SER A 138 20.81 -3.56 11.29
CA SER A 138 21.67 -3.01 10.24
C SER A 138 22.41 -1.77 10.75
N TRP A 139 21.74 -0.93 11.54
CA TRP A 139 22.37 0.22 12.19
C TRP A 139 23.39 -0.19 13.25
N GLU A 140 23.10 -1.21 14.06
CA GLU A 140 24.04 -1.76 15.04
C GLU A 140 25.33 -2.26 14.38
N ARG A 141 25.22 -2.91 13.22
CA ARG A 141 26.38 -3.34 12.44
C ARG A 141 27.19 -2.15 11.92
N LEU A 142 26.52 -1.12 11.40
CA LEU A 142 27.20 0.11 10.95
C LEU A 142 27.92 0.82 12.11
N ASP A 143 27.30 0.85 13.31
CA ASP A 143 27.94 1.41 14.51
C ASP A 143 29.24 0.67 14.85
N GLN A 144 29.27 -0.66 14.72
CA GLN A 144 30.49 -1.46 14.94
C GLN A 144 31.56 -1.18 13.88
N GLU A 145 31.18 -1.07 12.60
CA GLU A 145 32.11 -0.76 11.50
C GLU A 145 32.71 0.65 11.63
N ILE A 146 31.92 1.63 12.09
CA ILE A 146 32.37 2.98 12.42
C ILE A 146 33.32 2.97 13.60
N ALA A 147 32.99 2.27 14.69
CA ALA A 147 33.86 2.20 15.87
C ALA A 147 35.20 1.50 15.58
N GLY A 148 35.21 0.52 14.68
CA GLY A 148 36.40 -0.20 14.24
C GLY A 148 37.28 0.56 13.25
N THR A 149 36.80 1.66 12.66
CA THR A 149 37.50 2.40 11.61
C THR A 149 37.77 3.83 12.05
N VAL A 150 38.99 4.08 12.52
CA VAL A 150 39.36 5.43 12.98
C VAL A 150 39.58 6.35 11.77
N MET A 151 38.84 7.46 11.72
CA MET A 151 39.04 8.48 10.69
C MET A 151 40.40 9.19 10.85
N PRO A 152 41.12 9.47 9.75
CA PRO A 152 42.29 10.34 9.75
C PRO A 152 41.97 11.74 10.28
N ASP A 153 42.95 12.42 10.86
CA ASP A 153 42.74 13.71 11.55
C ASP A 153 42.08 14.77 10.68
N GLU A 154 42.43 14.84 9.40
CA GLU A 154 41.85 15.77 8.42
C GLU A 154 40.35 15.58 8.19
N TYR A 155 39.81 14.39 8.51
CA TYR A 155 38.40 14.04 8.36
C TYR A 155 37.63 14.03 9.69
N ARG A 156 38.25 14.43 10.80
CA ARG A 156 37.61 14.50 12.13
C ARG A 156 36.85 15.81 12.35
N TYR A 157 35.98 16.16 11.40
CA TYR A 157 35.08 17.31 11.50
C TYR A 157 33.62 16.88 11.58
N GLU A 158 32.75 17.82 11.91
CA GLU A 158 31.31 17.61 11.93
C GLU A 158 30.66 18.12 10.65
N VAL A 159 29.60 17.43 10.23
CA VAL A 159 28.76 17.80 9.10
C VAL A 159 27.31 17.91 9.54
N MET A 160 26.55 18.76 8.86
CA MET A 160 25.10 18.82 9.01
C MET A 160 24.47 17.69 8.20
N ILE A 161 23.58 16.92 8.81
CA ILE A 161 22.86 15.83 8.16
C ILE A 161 21.36 15.99 8.34
N LEU A 162 20.59 15.41 7.40
CA LEU A 162 19.15 15.20 7.52
C LEU A 162 18.90 13.69 7.52
N CYS A 163 18.36 13.15 8.62
CA CYS A 163 17.99 11.74 8.67
C CYS A 163 16.63 11.52 8.01
N ASN A 164 16.56 10.60 7.05
CA ASN A 164 15.31 10.28 6.37
C ASN A 164 14.27 9.70 7.36
N ASP A 165 14.67 8.82 8.28
CA ASP A 165 13.76 8.09 9.15
C ASP A 165 13.11 8.99 10.22
N CYS A 166 13.92 9.69 11.01
CA CYS A 166 13.44 10.60 12.05
C CYS A 166 13.13 12.02 11.54
N SER A 167 13.47 12.33 10.28
CA SER A 167 13.23 13.65 9.66
C SER A 167 13.84 14.83 10.43
N THR A 168 14.89 14.56 11.22
CA THR A 168 15.57 15.54 12.06
C THR A 168 16.88 15.96 11.41
N THR A 169 17.16 17.25 11.44
CA THR A 169 18.45 17.82 11.07
C THR A 169 19.35 17.87 12.29
N SER A 170 20.53 17.26 12.23
CA SER A 170 21.50 17.24 13.34
C SER A 170 22.94 17.39 12.85
N ARG A 171 23.87 17.62 13.79
CA ARG A 171 25.31 17.59 13.54
C ARG A 171 25.83 16.19 13.84
N ALA A 172 26.58 15.63 12.92
CA ALA A 172 27.21 14.32 13.08
C ALA A 172 28.69 14.39 12.75
N LYS A 173 29.51 13.54 13.38
CA LYS A 173 30.90 13.36 12.98
C LYS A 173 30.94 12.77 11.58
N PHE A 174 31.76 13.34 10.70
CA PHE A 174 31.98 12.79 9.38
C PHE A 174 32.63 11.40 9.48
N HIS A 175 32.07 10.43 8.76
CA HIS A 175 32.64 9.09 8.65
C HIS A 175 32.28 8.49 7.28
N ILE A 176 33.23 7.80 6.65
CA ILE A 176 33.07 7.28 5.27
C ILE A 176 31.94 6.25 5.13
N PHE A 177 31.65 5.49 6.18
CA PHE A 177 30.57 4.49 6.17
C PHE A 177 29.17 5.05 6.44
N GLY A 178 29.06 6.22 7.05
CA GLY A 178 27.76 6.81 7.35
C GLY A 178 27.77 7.76 8.54
N HIS A 179 26.69 8.51 8.67
CA HIS A 179 26.52 9.54 9.70
C HIS A 179 25.37 9.15 10.61
N LYS A 180 25.65 9.06 11.91
CA LYS A 180 24.63 8.76 12.92
C LYS A 180 23.93 10.06 13.33
N CYS A 181 22.60 10.05 13.24
CA CYS A 181 21.75 11.18 13.64
C CYS A 181 21.41 11.18 15.12
#